data_AF-A0AA38CUA6-F1
#
_entry.id   AF-A0AA38CUA6-F1
#
_cell.length_a   1.000
_cell.length_b   1.000
_cell.length_c   1.000
_cell.angle_alpha   90.00
_cell.angle_beta   90.00
_cell.angle_gamma   90.00
#
_symmetry.space_group_name_H-M   'P 1'
#
loop_
_entity.id
_entity.type
_entity.pdbx_description
1 polymer ?
#
loop_
_entity_poly.entity_id
_entity_poly.type
_entity_poly.pdbx_seq_one_letter_code
_entity_poly.pdbx_strand_id
1 'polypeptide(L)'
;MDAIDRCFSNDTVEGILCALEEEAAGKNDEWYSKTIGKLKEASPLSLKIALRSIREGRLQTFHQCLVREYRTSCHVLSKRISGDFFEGIRARLIDKDLPPK
;
A
#
# COMPACT_ATOMS: atom_id res chain seq x y z
N MET A 1 -3.91 11.99 -16.53
CA MET A 1 -4.96 11.32 -15.71
C MET A 1 -4.98 9.84 -16.05
N ASP A 2 -5.11 9.53 -17.34
CA ASP A 2 -4.76 8.28 -18.02
C ASP A 2 -3.82 7.25 -17.35
N ALA A 3 -2.59 7.60 -16.99
CA ALA A 3 -1.63 6.61 -16.46
C ALA A 3 -2.04 6.08 -15.08
N ILE A 4 -2.60 6.94 -14.22
CA ILE A 4 -3.09 6.55 -12.90
C ILE A 4 -4.26 5.59 -13.07
N ASP A 5 -5.24 5.95 -13.90
CA ASP A 5 -6.43 5.14 -14.12
C ASP A 5 -6.06 3.76 -14.70
N ARG A 6 -5.14 3.70 -15.66
CA ARG A 6 -4.68 2.43 -16.25
C ARG A 6 -3.89 1.55 -15.28
N CYS A 7 -2.95 2.11 -14.52
CA CYS A 7 -2.09 1.29 -13.66
C CYS A 7 -2.82 0.88 -12.38
N PHE A 8 -3.53 1.82 -11.75
CA PHE A 8 -4.22 1.63 -10.48
C PHE A 8 -5.65 1.09 -10.63
N SER A 9 -6.10 0.69 -11.83
CA SER A 9 -7.34 -0.09 -12.00
C SER A 9 -7.18 -1.55 -11.64
N ASN A 10 -5.95 -2.09 -11.60
CA ASN A 10 -5.67 -3.48 -11.26
C ASN A 10 -6.18 -3.88 -9.86
N ASP A 11 -6.53 -5.16 -9.72
CA ASP A 11 -7.13 -5.72 -8.50
C ASP A 11 -6.10 -6.09 -7.43
N THR A 12 -4.84 -6.24 -7.80
CA THR A 12 -3.75 -6.64 -6.91
C THR A 12 -2.63 -5.61 -6.90
N VAL A 13 -1.90 -5.52 -5.79
CA VAL A 13 -0.74 -4.62 -5.66
C VAL A 13 0.34 -5.02 -6.67
N GLU A 14 0.53 -6.32 -6.87
CA GLU A 14 1.45 -6.87 -7.86
C GLU A 14 1.05 -6.46 -9.28
N GLY A 15 -0.24 -6.52 -9.63
CA GLY A 15 -0.73 -6.07 -10.93
C GLY A 15 -0.52 -4.57 -11.14
N ILE A 16 -0.73 -3.76 -10.09
CA ILE A 16 -0.44 -2.31 -10.13
C ILE A 16 1.05 -2.07 -10.36
N LEU A 17 1.93 -2.78 -9.66
CA LEU A 17 3.38 -2.66 -9.81
C LEU A 17 3.84 -3.07 -11.22
N CYS A 18 3.36 -4.21 -11.72
CA CYS A 18 3.68 -4.65 -13.09
C CYS A 18 3.24 -3.62 -14.13
N ALA A 19 2.01 -3.11 -14.04
CA ALA A 19 1.51 -2.10 -14.98
C ALA A 19 2.32 -0.79 -14.93
N LEU A 20 2.76 -0.36 -13.74
CA LEU A 20 3.65 0.79 -13.59
C LEU A 20 5.02 0.54 -14.22
N GLU A 21 5.60 -0.64 -14.03
CA GLU A 21 6.91 -1.02 -14.58
C GLU A 21 6.90 -1.13 -16.11
N GLU A 22 5.84 -1.70 -16.68
CA GLU A 22 5.64 -1.80 -18.13
C GLU A 22 5.49 -0.42 -18.79
N GLU A 23 4.67 0.46 -18.19
CA GLU A 23 4.49 1.83 -18.69
C GLU A 23 5.77 2.67 -18.53
N ALA A 24 6.57 2.42 -17.49
CA ALA A 24 7.87 3.05 -17.30
C ALA A 24 8.89 2.64 -18.36
N ALA A 25 8.87 1.40 -18.85
CA ALA A 25 9.79 0.92 -19.87
C ALA A 25 9.61 1.66 -21.21
N GLY A 26 8.40 2.12 -21.51
CA GLY A 26 8.08 2.89 -22.72
C GLY A 26 8.22 4.41 -22.58
N LYS A 27 8.48 4.93 -21.37
CA LYS A 27 8.44 6.37 -21.06
C LYS A 27 9.55 6.76 -20.09
N ASN A 28 10.40 7.70 -20.49
CA ASN A 28 11.39 8.28 -19.59
C ASN A 28 10.78 9.38 -18.70
N ASP A 29 9.89 8.97 -17.79
CA ASP A 29 9.19 9.87 -16.86
C ASP A 29 9.51 9.46 -15.40
N GLU A 30 10.08 10.42 -14.65
CA GLU A 30 10.50 10.27 -13.25
C GLU A 30 9.32 9.91 -12.33
N TRP A 31 8.09 10.23 -12.72
CA TRP A 31 6.91 9.90 -11.92
C TRP A 31 6.76 8.39 -11.69
N TYR A 32 7.05 7.56 -12.69
CA TYR A 32 6.94 6.11 -12.56
C TYR A 32 7.99 5.54 -11.61
N SER A 33 9.27 5.89 -11.81
CA SER A 33 10.36 5.40 -10.97
C SER A 33 10.17 5.79 -9.51
N LYS A 34 9.72 7.03 -9.25
CA LYS A 34 9.42 7.52 -7.90
C LYS A 34 8.21 6.82 -7.28
N THR A 35 7.15 6.58 -8.05
CA THR A 35 5.96 5.88 -7.56
C THR A 35 6.27 4.42 -7.23
N ILE A 36 6.97 3.71 -8.12
CA ILE A 36 7.40 2.32 -7.92
C ILE A 36 8.31 2.23 -6.69
N GLY A 37 9.29 3.13 -6.56
CA GLY A 37 10.18 3.20 -5.40
C GLY A 37 9.42 3.32 -4.09
N LYS A 38 8.47 4.28 -4.01
CA LYS A 38 7.63 4.48 -2.82
C LYS A 38 6.77 3.26 -2.47
N LEU A 39 6.23 2.56 -3.47
CA LEU A 39 5.47 1.33 -3.23
C LEU A 39 6.39 0.22 -2.72
N LYS A 40 7.58 0.04 -3.30
CA LYS A 40 8.55 -0.98 -2.85
C LYS A 40 9.12 -0.71 -1.45
N GLU A 41 9.16 0.53 -1.00
CA GLU A 41 9.56 0.91 0.37
C GLU A 41 8.48 0.64 1.44
N ALA A 42 7.23 0.39 1.02
CA ALA A 42 6.13 0.11 1.94
C ALA A 42 6.03 -1.38 2.25
N SER A 43 5.47 -1.73 3.42
CA SER A 43 5.18 -3.13 3.77
C SER A 43 4.22 -3.74 2.73
N PRO A 44 4.57 -4.88 2.10
CA PRO A 44 3.71 -5.54 1.11
C PRO A 44 2.34 -5.91 1.68
N LEU A 45 2.28 -6.33 2.94
CA LEU A 45 1.02 -6.63 3.62
C LEU A 45 0.17 -5.37 3.79
N SER A 46 0.80 -4.26 4.19
CA SER A 46 0.11 -2.98 4.39
C SER A 46 -0.48 -2.43 3.09
N LEU A 47 0.24 -2.55 1.98
CA LEU A 47 -0.28 -2.19 0.65
C LEU A 47 -1.50 -3.02 0.26
N LYS A 48 -1.47 -4.33 0.51
CA LYS A 48 -2.61 -5.23 0.21
C LYS A 48 -3.84 -4.91 1.06
N ILE A 49 -3.64 -4.63 2.35
CA ILE A 49 -4.71 -4.19 3.26
C ILE A 49 -5.32 -2.88 2.76
N ALA A 50 -4.49 -1.89 2.43
CA ALA A 50 -4.94 -0.59 1.95
C ALA A 50 -5.72 -0.69 0.63
N LEU A 51 -5.21 -1.45 -0.35
CA LEU A 51 -5.89 -1.69 -1.62
C LEU A 51 -7.27 -2.33 -1.39
N ARG A 52 -7.31 -3.39 -0.59
CA ARG A 52 -8.57 -4.08 -0.26
C ARG A 52 -9.56 -3.14 0.44
N SER A 53 -9.10 -2.35 1.41
CA SER A 53 -9.92 -1.36 2.11
C SER A 53 -10.54 -0.34 1.15
N ILE A 54 -9.75 0.21 0.22
CA ILE A 54 -10.23 1.16 -0.79
C ILE A 54 -11.28 0.51 -1.70
N ARG A 55 -11.03 -0.71 -2.19
CA ARG A 55 -11.94 -1.42 -3.10
C ARG A 55 -13.27 -1.77 -2.44
N GLU A 56 -13.23 -2.37 -1.25
CA GLU A 56 -14.44 -2.71 -0.50
C GLU A 56 -15.22 -1.45 -0.06
N GLY A 57 -14.50 -0.37 0.30
CA GLY A 57 -15.10 0.88 0.75
C GLY A 57 -15.97 1.57 -0.31
N ARG A 58 -15.72 1.32 -1.61
CA ARG A 58 -16.54 1.88 -2.71
C ARG A 58 -18.00 1.41 -2.69
N LEU A 59 -18.27 0.26 -2.06
CA LEU A 59 -19.58 -0.36 -2.01
C LEU A 59 -20.23 -0.26 -0.62
N GLN A 60 -19.62 0.50 0.30
CA GLN A 60 -20.00 0.55 1.71
C GLN A 60 -20.36 1.97 2.15
N THR A 61 -21.22 2.04 3.15
CA THR A 61 -21.46 3.29 3.88
C THR A 61 -20.25 3.68 4.72
N PHE A 62 -20.13 4.96 5.06
CA PHE A 62 -19.06 5.45 5.93
C PHE A 62 -18.97 4.68 7.26
N HIS A 63 -20.12 4.38 7.89
CA HIS A 63 -20.16 3.59 9.13
C HIS A 63 -19.57 2.17 8.94
N GLN A 64 -19.90 1.49 7.84
CA GLN A 64 -19.35 0.17 7.54
C GLN A 64 -17.84 0.23 7.31
N CYS A 65 -17.35 1.26 6.60
CA CYS A 65 -15.91 1.50 6.45
C CYS A 65 -15.23 1.68 7.81
N LEU A 66 -15.79 2.50 8.70
CA LEU A 66 -15.23 2.71 10.05
C LEU A 66 -15.16 1.41 10.86
N VAL A 67 -16.21 0.59 10.83
CA VAL A 67 -16.21 -0.72 11.51
C VAL A 67 -15.12 -1.64 10.98
N ARG A 68 -14.91 -1.67 9.65
CA ARG A 68 -13.82 -2.45 9.04
C ARG A 68 -12.46 -1.90 9.45
N GLU A 69 -12.22 -0.60 9.32
CA GLU A 69 -10.94 0.01 9.67
C GLU A 69 -10.59 -0.21 11.14
N TYR A 70 -11.56 -0.06 12.04
CA TYR A 70 -11.38 -0.36 13.46
C TYR A 70 -10.89 -1.81 13.69
N ARG A 71 -11.56 -2.78 13.06
CA ARG A 71 -11.16 -4.19 13.16
C ARG A 71 -9.77 -4.43 12.58
N THR A 72 -9.46 -3.85 11.43
CA THR A 72 -8.13 -3.95 10.80
C THR A 72 -7.05 -3.40 11.73
N SER A 73 -7.27 -2.22 12.32
CA SER A 73 -6.33 -1.63 13.28
C SER A 73 -6.11 -2.53 14.50
N CYS A 74 -7.17 -3.11 15.09
CA CYS A 74 -7.02 -4.05 16.20
C CYS A 74 -6.19 -5.28 15.82
N HIS A 75 -6.37 -5.83 14.62
CA HIS A 75 -5.60 -6.98 14.16
C HIS A 75 -4.13 -6.64 13.95
N VAL A 76 -3.84 -5.49 13.32
CA VAL A 76 -2.47 -5.00 13.12
C VAL A 76 -1.76 -4.78 14.47
N LEU A 77 -2.43 -4.15 15.42
CA LEU A 77 -1.88 -3.89 16.76
C LEU A 77 -1.69 -5.16 17.59
N SER A 78 -2.47 -6.22 17.33
CA SER A 78 -2.35 -7.50 18.04
C SER A 78 -1.04 -8.25 17.78
N LYS A 79 -0.25 -7.85 16.76
CA LYS A 79 0.97 -8.54 16.28
C LYS A 79 0.77 -9.99 15.81
N ARG A 80 -0.48 -10.50 15.78
CA ARG A 80 -0.74 -11.91 15.44
C ARG A 80 -0.45 -12.27 13.99
N ILE A 81 -0.53 -11.29 13.09
CA ILE A 81 -0.40 -11.51 11.64
C ILE A 81 1.00 -11.10 11.15
N SER A 82 1.53 -9.98 11.66
CA SER A 82 2.81 -9.43 11.23
C SER A 82 3.34 -8.44 12.28
N GLY A 83 4.67 -8.32 12.36
CA GLY A 83 5.38 -7.32 13.17
C GLY A 83 5.65 -6.00 12.45
N ASP A 84 5.35 -5.90 11.15
CA ASP A 84 5.75 -4.80 10.26
C ASP A 84 5.31 -3.44 10.77
N PHE A 85 4.14 -3.35 11.43
CA PHE A 85 3.66 -2.08 11.99
C PHE A 85 4.60 -1.53 13.06
N PHE A 86 5.04 -2.40 13.98
CA PHE A 86 5.92 -2.01 15.07
C PHE A 86 7.34 -1.77 14.57
N GLU A 87 7.81 -2.61 13.65
CA GLU A 87 9.10 -2.42 13.01
C GLU A 87 9.14 -1.13 12.18
N GLY A 88 8.07 -0.82 11.46
CA GLY A 88 7.92 0.44 10.74
C GLY A 88 7.98 1.66 11.67
N ILE A 89 7.34 1.59 12.84
CA ILE A 89 7.43 2.63 13.88
C ILE A 89 8.87 2.75 14.40
N ARG A 90 9.48 1.62 14.77
CA ARG A 90 10.86 1.58 15.26
C ARG A 90 11.81 2.22 14.26
N ALA A 91 11.82 1.73 13.02
CA ALA A 91 12.76 2.17 12.01
C ALA A 91 12.55 3.61 11.53
N ARG A 92 11.30 4.13 11.54
CA ARG A 92 11.00 5.48 11.03
C ARG A 92 11.00 6.56 12.11
N LEU A 93 10.55 6.25 13.32
CA LEU A 93 10.29 7.25 14.36
C LEU A 93 11.24 7.13 15.56
N ILE A 94 11.66 5.91 15.92
CA ILE A 94 12.49 5.66 17.10
C ILE A 94 13.97 5.67 16.71
N ASP A 95 14.40 4.68 15.94
CA ASP A 95 15.82 4.43 15.64
C ASP A 95 16.30 5.15 14.38
N LYS A 96 15.36 5.49 13.47
CA LYS A 96 15.63 6.24 12.22
C LYS A 96 16.67 5.55 11.33
N ASP A 97 16.68 4.22 11.31
CA ASP A 97 17.70 3.37 10.69
C ASP A 97 17.30 2.74 9.34
N LEU A 98 16.22 3.24 8.73
CA LEU A 98 15.68 2.93 7.39
C LEU A 98 16.58 2.05 6.46
N PRO A 99 16.06 1.01 5.79
CA PRO A 99 14.66 0.57 5.75
C PRO A 99 14.27 -0.44 6.86
N PRO A 100 12.99 -0.48 7.27
CA PRO A 100 12.46 -1.49 8.19
C PRO A 100 12.63 -2.92 7.63
N LYS A 101 12.86 -3.90 8.50
CA LYS A 101 13.19 -5.30 8.13
C LYS A 101 12.08 -6.31 8.44
#